data_AF-A0A8T3N1G8-F1
#
_entry.id   AF-A0A8T3N1G8-F1
#
_cell.length_a   1.000
_cell.length_b   1.000
_cell.length_c   1.000
_cell.angle_alpha   90.00
_cell.angle_beta   90.00
_cell.angle_gamma   90.00
#
_symmetry.space_group_name_H-M   'P 1'
#
loop_
_entity.id
_entity.type
_entity.pdbx_description
1 polymer ?
#
loop_
_entity_poly.entity_id
_entity_poly.type
_entity_poly.pdbx_seq_one_letter_code
_entity_poly.pdbx_strand_id
1 'polypeptide(L)'
;MAPTPTPAPTFRVYVVARGDNLNTIAHKFGTTARSIAFWNRETYPSLDPEGAHYRPDLLQVGWTLFLVPDLVVNEDDLPEPASEPSESAVPG
;
A
#
# COMPACT_ATOMS: atom_id res chain seq x y z
N MET A 1 24.00 4.29 -27.10
CA MET A 1 23.27 3.78 -25.92
C MET A 1 22.09 4.71 -25.70
N ALA A 2 20.86 4.27 -25.98
CA ALA A 2 19.68 5.07 -25.67
C ALA A 2 19.48 5.06 -24.14
N PRO A 3 19.16 6.19 -23.50
CA PRO A 3 18.70 6.14 -22.13
C PRO A 3 17.41 5.31 -22.12
N THR A 4 17.36 4.26 -21.31
CA THR A 4 16.13 3.54 -21.03
C THR A 4 15.10 4.57 -20.60
N PRO A 5 13.93 4.68 -21.26
CA PRO A 5 12.90 5.57 -20.78
C PRO A 5 12.54 5.11 -19.37
N THR A 6 12.80 5.95 -18.37
CA THR A 6 12.31 5.72 -17.02
C THR A 6 10.80 5.54 -17.14
N PRO A 7 10.24 4.39 -16.74
CA PRO A 7 8.80 4.20 -16.81
C PRO A 7 8.14 5.29 -15.96
N ALA A 8 7.27 6.08 -16.59
CA ALA A 8 6.53 7.10 -15.87
C ALA A 8 5.65 6.41 -14.81
N PRO A 9 5.55 6.98 -13.59
CA PRO A 9 4.70 6.42 -12.54
C PRO A 9 3.27 6.35 -13.06
N THR A 10 2.76 5.13 -13.24
CA THR A 10 1.43 4.91 -13.79
C THR A 10 0.50 4.58 -12.64
N PHE A 11 -0.40 5.51 -12.31
CA PHE A 11 -1.44 5.23 -11.32
C PHE A 11 -2.30 4.07 -11.79
N ARG A 12 -2.44 3.08 -10.91
CA ARG A 12 -3.29 1.91 -11.09
C ARG A 12 -4.41 1.94 -10.07
N VAL A 13 -5.59 1.56 -10.53
CA VAL A 13 -6.77 1.40 -9.70
C VAL A 13 -6.95 -0.08 -9.40
N TYR A 14 -7.04 -0.43 -8.12
CA TYR A 14 -7.27 -1.79 -7.66
C TYR A 14 -8.59 -1.87 -6.90
N VAL A 15 -9.41 -2.88 -7.20
CA VAL A 15 -10.65 -3.14 -6.46
C VAL A 15 -10.38 -4.21 -5.42
N VAL A 16 -10.58 -3.87 -4.15
CA VAL A 16 -10.35 -4.76 -3.01
C VAL A 16 -11.28 -5.95 -3.08
N ALA A 17 -10.72 -7.16 -3.04
CA ALA A 17 -11.48 -8.39 -2.92
C ALA A 17 -11.61 -8.84 -1.46
N ARG A 18 -12.48 -9.82 -1.22
CA ARG A 18 -12.66 -10.39 0.11
C ARG A 18 -11.39 -11.10 0.56
N GLY A 19 -10.83 -10.63 1.68
CA GLY A 19 -9.58 -11.17 2.24
C GLY A 19 -8.31 -10.56 1.64
N ASP A 20 -8.42 -9.49 0.83
CA ASP A 20 -7.28 -8.67 0.49
C ASP A 20 -6.92 -7.72 1.64
N ASN A 21 -5.63 -7.51 1.85
CA ASN A 21 -5.07 -6.61 2.85
C ASN A 21 -4.15 -5.62 2.13
N LEU A 22 -3.93 -4.43 2.70
CA LEU A 22 -3.01 -3.45 2.08
C LEU A 22 -1.62 -4.04 1.86
N ASN A 23 -1.14 -4.88 2.78
CA ASN A 23 0.16 -5.50 2.66
C ASN A 23 0.24 -6.50 1.50
N THR A 24 -0.75 -7.38 1.37
CA THR A 24 -0.85 -8.37 0.28
C THR A 24 -0.94 -7.70 -1.08
N ILE A 25 -1.71 -6.61 -1.18
CA ILE A 25 -1.82 -5.78 -2.39
C ILE A 25 -0.47 -5.11 -2.68
N ALA A 26 0.15 -4.49 -1.68
CA ALA A 26 1.43 -3.81 -1.81
C ALA A 26 2.53 -4.74 -2.33
N HIS A 27 2.68 -5.92 -1.73
CA HIS A 27 3.61 -6.96 -2.19
C HIS A 27 3.34 -7.39 -3.63
N LYS A 28 2.06 -7.53 -4.02
CA LYS A 28 1.67 -7.94 -5.37
C LYS A 28 2.05 -6.90 -6.44
N PHE A 29 2.09 -5.62 -6.07
CA PHE A 29 2.41 -4.52 -6.98
C PHE A 29 3.83 -3.97 -6.82
N GLY A 30 4.64 -4.51 -5.89
CA GLY A 30 5.98 -4.01 -5.61
C GLY A 30 5.97 -2.59 -5.02
N THR A 31 5.01 -2.30 -4.15
CA THR A 31 4.92 -1.03 -3.41
C THR A 31 4.73 -1.31 -1.91
N THR A 32 4.44 -0.30 -1.09
CA THR A 32 4.22 -0.44 0.35
C THR A 32 2.77 -0.13 0.75
N ALA A 33 2.26 -0.81 1.78
CA ALA A 33 0.92 -0.59 2.32
C ALA A 33 0.69 0.88 2.66
N ARG A 34 1.73 1.53 3.22
CA ARG A 34 1.72 2.96 3.59
C ARG A 34 1.64 3.89 2.39
N SER A 35 2.31 3.56 1.27
CA SER A 35 2.20 4.34 0.03
C SER A 35 0.79 4.25 -0.53
N ILE A 36 0.21 3.05 -0.60
CA ILE A 36 -1.19 2.86 -1.01
C ILE A 36 -2.12 3.66 -0.10
N ALA A 37 -1.97 3.53 1.21
CA ALA A 37 -2.72 4.27 2.22
C ALA A 37 -2.64 5.80 2.00
N PHE A 38 -1.43 6.33 1.81
CA PHE A 38 -1.19 7.74 1.54
C PHE A 38 -1.93 8.26 0.30
N TRP A 39 -1.88 7.52 -0.81
CA TRP A 39 -2.61 7.89 -2.03
C TRP A 39 -4.14 7.84 -1.85
N ASN A 40 -4.61 7.03 -0.91
CA ASN A 40 -6.03 6.81 -0.67
C ASN A 40 -6.59 7.60 0.52
N ARG A 41 -5.78 8.33 1.28
CA ARG A 41 -6.21 9.08 2.47
C ARG A 41 -7.35 10.06 2.21
N GLU A 42 -7.34 10.69 1.03
CA GLU A 42 -8.37 11.64 0.59
C GLU A 42 -9.73 10.95 0.37
N THR A 43 -9.71 9.69 -0.05
CA THR A 43 -10.93 8.91 -0.31
C THR A 43 -11.37 8.15 0.93
N TYR A 44 -10.39 7.59 1.65
CA TYR A 44 -10.57 6.75 2.82
C TYR A 44 -9.72 7.32 3.96
N PRO A 45 -10.29 8.19 4.81
CA PRO A 45 -9.55 8.79 5.93
C PRO A 45 -9.09 7.74 6.97
N SER A 46 -9.68 6.54 6.98
CA SER A 46 -9.19 5.40 7.76
C SER A 46 -7.84 4.87 7.27
N LEU A 47 -7.47 5.16 6.02
CA LEU A 47 -6.18 4.80 5.43
C LEU A 47 -5.17 5.94 5.55
N ASP A 48 -5.48 7.03 6.26
CA ASP A 48 -4.52 8.11 6.43
C ASP A 48 -3.37 7.68 7.37
N PRO A 49 -2.13 7.53 6.89
CA PRO A 49 -1.01 7.05 7.70
C PRO A 49 -0.53 8.07 8.73
N GLU A 50 -0.92 9.34 8.59
CA GLU A 50 -0.68 10.43 9.52
C GLU A 50 -1.85 10.62 10.51
N GLY A 51 -2.97 9.94 10.26
CA GLY A 51 -4.20 10.08 11.01
C GLY A 51 -4.21 9.27 12.29
N ALA A 52 -4.83 9.82 13.34
CA ALA A 52 -4.99 9.12 14.62
C ALA A 52 -5.78 7.80 14.53
N HIS A 53 -6.55 7.61 13.45
CA HIS A 53 -7.39 6.44 13.21
C HIS A 53 -6.88 5.58 12.05
N TYR A 54 -5.58 5.59 11.78
CA TYR A 54 -4.98 4.73 10.76
C TYR A 54 -5.32 3.25 11.03
N ARG A 55 -6.03 2.66 10.08
CA ARG A 55 -6.56 1.30 10.13
C ARG A 55 -6.39 0.63 8.77
N PRO A 56 -5.18 0.10 8.49
CA PRO A 56 -4.91 -0.60 7.24
C PRO A 56 -5.67 -1.93 7.13
N ASP A 57 -6.17 -2.47 8.24
CA ASP A 57 -6.96 -3.70 8.30
C ASP A 57 -8.42 -3.51 7.90
N LEU A 58 -8.93 -2.27 7.91
CA LEU A 58 -10.32 -1.95 7.60
C LEU A 58 -10.54 -1.78 6.09
N LEU A 59 -10.00 -2.70 5.30
CA LEU A 59 -10.30 -2.78 3.87
C LEU A 59 -11.65 -3.45 3.64
N GLN A 60 -12.56 -2.74 2.97
CA GLN A 60 -13.85 -3.32 2.59
C GLN A 60 -13.82 -3.78 1.15
N VAL A 61 -14.47 -4.93 0.91
CA VAL A 61 -14.65 -5.49 -0.42
C VAL A 61 -15.38 -4.49 -1.32
N GLY A 62 -14.83 -4.28 -2.53
CA GLY A 62 -15.35 -3.30 -3.48
C GLY A 62 -14.78 -1.89 -3.30
N TRP A 63 -13.89 -1.65 -2.33
CA TRP A 63 -13.13 -0.41 -2.27
C TRP A 63 -12.17 -0.27 -3.43
N THR A 64 -11.98 0.97 -3.85
CA THR A 64 -11.21 1.32 -5.03
C THR A 64 -9.95 2.02 -4.58
N LEU A 65 -8.82 1.31 -4.57
CA LEU A 65 -7.55 1.82 -4.11
C LEU A 65 -6.71 2.33 -5.28
N PHE A 66 -6.22 3.56 -5.15
CA PHE A 66 -5.22 4.14 -6.02
C PHE A 66 -3.82 3.76 -5.53
N LEU A 67 -3.03 3.15 -6.39
CA LEU A 67 -1.66 2.76 -6.08
C LEU A 67 -0.75 2.96 -7.29
N VAL A 68 0.55 3.11 -7.05
CA VAL A 68 1.54 3.18 -8.11
C VAL A 68 2.40 1.91 -8.00
N PRO A 69 2.31 0.98 -8.96
CA PRO A 69 3.14 -0.21 -8.96
C PRO A 69 4.60 0.16 -9.24
N ASP A 70 5.53 -0.63 -8.70
CA ASP A 70 6.98 -0.43 -8.84
C ASP A 70 7.53 0.89 -8.26
N LEU A 71 6.66 1.72 -7.67
CA LEU A 71 7.05 2.91 -6.93
C LEU A 71 7.10 2.58 -5.45
N VAL A 72 8.30 2.21 -4.99
CA VAL A 72 8.65 2.29 -3.59
C VAL A 72 9.06 3.73 -3.33
N VAL A 73 8.27 4.46 -2.53
CA VAL A 73 8.72 5.77 -2.04
C VAL A 73 9.92 5.47 -1.13
N ASN A 74 11.13 5.79 -1.60
CA ASN A 74 12.39 5.27 -1.07
C ASN A 74 12.48 5.38 0.47
N GLU A 75 12.94 4.27 1.04
CA GLU A 75 12.94 3.91 2.46
C GLU A 75 14.16 4.47 3.24
N ASP A 76 15.03 5.24 2.58
CA ASP A 76 16.32 5.75 3.10
C ASP A 76 16.21 6.81 4.24
N ASP A 77 15.01 7.28 4.60
CA ASP A 77 14.77 8.29 5.66
C ASP A 77 13.81 7.80 6.75
N LEU A 78 13.67 6.49 6.97
CA LEU A 78 12.81 5.98 8.05
C LEU A 78 13.63 5.18 9.08
N PRO A 79 13.87 5.71 10.30
CA PRO A 79 14.39 4.88 11.37
C PRO A 79 13.34 3.81 11.68
N GLU A 80 13.69 2.53 11.58
CA GLU A 80 12.82 1.43 11.99
C GLU A 80 12.19 1.74 13.36
N PRO A 81 10.85 1.69 13.50
CA PRO A 81 10.25 1.19 14.70
C PRO A 81 9.65 -0.16 14.33
N ALA A 82 10.42 -1.21 14.60
CA ALA A 82 9.95 -2.58 14.71
C ALA A 82 8.47 -2.64 15.15
N SER A 83 7.56 -3.12 14.28
CA SER A 83 6.26 -3.74 14.61
C SER A 83 5.41 -3.95 13.35
N GLU A 84 5.86 -4.80 12.44
CA GLU A 84 4.90 -5.68 11.76
C GLU A 84 5.18 -7.08 12.32
N PRO A 85 4.46 -7.53 13.37
CA PRO A 85 4.40 -8.96 13.59
C PRO A 85 3.83 -9.51 12.28
N SER A 86 4.64 -10.31 11.60
CA SER A 86 4.22 -11.17 10.51
C SER A 86 2.78 -11.63 10.77
N GLU A 87 1.81 -11.08 10.03
CA GLU A 87 0.46 -11.64 9.95
C GLU A 87 0.57 -12.91 9.10
N SER A 88 1.31 -13.88 9.66
CA SER A 88 1.34 -15.28 9.26
C SER A 88 0.61 -16.02 10.37
N ALA A 89 -0.67 -15.70 10.52
CA ALA A 89 -1.63 -16.56 11.21
C ALA A 89 -2.38 -17.33 10.14
N VAL A 90 -1.69 -18.29 9.53
CA VAL A 90 -2.33 -19.42 8.83
C VAL A 90 -2.85 -20.38 9.91
N PRO A 91 -4.16 -20.59 10.08
CA PRO A 91 -4.64 -21.56 11.05
C PRO A 91 -4.51 -22.97 10.44
N GLY A 92 -3.81 -23.86 11.14
CA GLY A 92 -3.70 -25.29 10.83
C GLY A 92 -3.98 -26.12 12.06
#